data_AF-A0A1V5MF72-F1
#
_entry.id   AF-A0A1V5MF72-F1
#
_cell.length_a   1.000
_cell.length_b   1.000
_cell.length_c   1.000
_cell.angle_alpha   90.00
_cell.angle_beta   90.00
_cell.angle_gamma   90.00
#
_symmetry.space_group_name_H-M   'P 1'
#
loop_
_entity.id
_entity.type
_entity.pdbx_description
1 polymer ?
#
loop_
_entity_poly.entity_id
_entity_poly.type
_entity_poly.pdbx_seq_one_letter_code
_entity_poly.pdbx_strand_id
1 'polypeptide(L)'
;MNNLHQAYIDLGIPVGSSLDAVERRYKRLVMAWHPDRYPNAEHKREAEEELKKINSAKDVLKEHLKSSQHRETGDCECRSGAAEQAKHRQPGSSGPGRKAKTTAETRQEEFEAQFKDQERANRAEEEERRKAEQNEKKAHEESVKTAFSQESQRNTESLRWKICIGAAAVSVLLMFIPGLAYLIEQPILAGQNVIYGQHGENEQSRKLAEEWRSYQNDKAQVATTLLPQLSSGSDTTSWRPPFVSNNASADYFSRQAYQQLVVKVEEQKKQHAMDVYKARGEVDRYQKAIERSQSVLADCAAKLADPNAAFTDQRITLADQADHRRYLLENEENLRLAQKRLDELEAESPGAVPQEPRFGPAPKPLQQR
;
A
#
# COMPACT_ATOMS: atom_id res chain seq x y z
N MET A 1 24.92 32.69 -6.06
CA MET A 1 23.85 32.82 -5.03
C MET A 1 23.86 31.53 -4.23
N ASN A 2 23.90 31.59 -2.90
CA ASN A 2 24.01 30.40 -2.06
C ASN A 2 22.81 29.47 -2.31
N ASN A 3 23.04 28.16 -2.43
CA ASN A 3 22.00 27.16 -2.70
C ASN A 3 20.84 27.23 -1.68
N LEU A 4 21.14 27.66 -0.45
CA LEU A 4 20.17 27.90 0.61
C LEU A 4 19.22 29.07 0.31
N HIS A 5 19.76 30.18 -0.21
CA HIS A 5 18.95 31.35 -0.55
C HIS A 5 18.01 31.03 -1.71
N GLN A 6 18.49 30.29 -2.71
CA GLN A 6 17.65 29.81 -3.80
C GLN A 6 16.51 28.92 -3.30
N ALA A 7 16.79 27.99 -2.38
CA ALA A 7 15.77 27.12 -1.80
C ALA A 7 14.69 27.91 -1.01
N TYR A 8 15.05 28.99 -0.31
CA TYR A 8 14.07 29.90 0.32
C TYR A 8 13.21 30.64 -0.71
N ILE A 9 13.81 31.06 -1.83
CA ILE A 9 13.10 31.72 -2.94
C ILE A 9 12.13 30.74 -3.62
N ASP A 10 12.56 29.51 -3.90
CA ASP A 10 11.74 28.48 -4.56
C ASP A 10 10.52 28.09 -3.72
N LEU A 11 10.65 28.07 -2.39
CA LEU A 11 9.52 27.86 -1.47
C LEU A 11 8.70 29.14 -1.22
N GLY A 12 9.20 30.31 -1.65
CA GLY A 12 8.54 31.60 -1.48
C GLY A 12 8.40 32.03 -0.01
N ILE A 13 9.43 31.76 0.80
CA ILE A 13 9.49 32.09 2.23
C ILE A 13 10.71 32.98 2.53
N PRO A 14 10.63 33.87 3.55
CA PRO A 14 11.74 34.74 3.86
C PRO A 14 12.95 33.93 4.33
N VAL A 15 14.15 34.37 3.91
CA VAL A 15 15.42 33.75 4.31
C VAL A 15 15.55 33.72 5.84
N GLY A 16 16.03 32.61 6.38
CA GLY A 16 16.13 32.42 7.84
C GLY A 16 14.82 32.04 8.55
N SER A 17 13.76 31.68 7.80
CA SER A 17 12.54 31.08 8.37
C SER A 17 12.83 29.77 9.10
N SER A 18 12.07 29.50 10.17
CA SER A 18 12.18 28.26 10.96
C SER A 18 11.75 27.01 10.19
N LEU A 19 12.19 25.84 10.65
CA LEU A 19 11.84 24.55 10.05
C LEU A 19 10.31 24.32 9.98
N ASP A 20 9.57 24.73 11.01
CA ASP A 20 8.11 24.66 11.01
C ASP A 20 7.48 25.52 9.90
N ALA A 21 8.02 26.70 9.62
CA ALA A 21 7.54 27.54 8.53
C ALA A 21 7.83 26.92 7.15
N VAL A 22 8.99 26.28 6.99
CA VAL A 22 9.36 25.51 5.79
C VAL A 22 8.37 24.34 5.59
N GLU A 23 8.11 23.56 6.64
CA GLU A 23 7.19 22.41 6.55
C GLU A 23 5.74 22.82 6.27
N ARG A 24 5.26 23.89 6.90
CA ARG A 24 3.92 24.41 6.63
C ARG A 24 3.77 24.89 5.20
N ARG A 25 4.76 25.60 4.65
CA ARG A 25 4.71 26.07 3.27
C ARG A 25 4.80 24.91 2.27
N TYR A 26 5.70 23.96 2.54
CA TYR A 26 5.83 22.74 1.75
C TYR A 26 4.50 21.99 1.62
N LYS A 27 3.81 21.72 2.74
CA LYS A 27 2.52 21.01 2.71
C LYS A 27 1.50 21.71 1.81
N ARG A 28 1.43 23.04 1.84
CA ARG A 28 0.52 23.82 0.98
C ARG A 28 0.89 23.70 -0.51
N LEU A 29 2.18 23.75 -0.83
CA LEU A 29 2.66 23.65 -2.21
C LEU A 29 2.44 22.24 -2.79
N VAL A 30 2.65 21.19 -2.00
CA VAL A 30 2.35 19.80 -2.41
C VAL A 30 0.86 19.62 -2.72
N MET A 31 -0.02 20.20 -1.89
CA MET A 31 -1.46 20.14 -2.16
C MET A 31 -1.88 20.90 -3.41
N ALA A 32 -1.15 21.97 -3.77
CA ALA A 32 -1.41 22.74 -4.98
C ALA A 32 -0.91 21.99 -6.23
N TRP A 33 0.32 21.48 -6.20
CA TRP A 33 1.02 20.85 -7.33
C TRP A 33 0.92 19.32 -7.35
N HIS A 34 -0.14 18.74 -6.77
CA HIS A 34 -0.32 17.29 -6.81
C HIS A 34 -0.80 16.85 -8.21
N PRO A 35 -0.15 15.86 -8.87
CA PRO A 35 -0.48 15.47 -10.25
C PRO A 35 -1.93 14.95 -10.40
N ASP A 36 -2.52 14.43 -9.33
CA ASP A 36 -3.93 13.98 -9.31
C ASP A 36 -4.94 15.13 -9.45
N ARG A 37 -4.54 16.39 -9.20
CA ARG A 37 -5.43 17.55 -9.37
C ARG A 37 -5.60 17.99 -10.82
N TYR A 38 -4.72 17.56 -11.72
CA TYR A 38 -4.70 18.03 -13.10
C TYR A 38 -5.16 16.91 -14.04
N PRO A 39 -6.23 17.10 -14.82
CA PRO A 39 -6.71 16.06 -15.74
C PRO A 39 -5.85 15.94 -17.02
N ASN A 40 -5.24 17.04 -17.47
CA ASN A 40 -4.48 17.09 -18.72
C ASN A 40 -3.04 16.58 -18.54
N ALA A 41 -2.53 15.81 -19.51
CA ALA A 41 -1.18 15.23 -19.46
C ALA A 41 -0.05 16.27 -19.37
N GLU A 42 -0.16 17.39 -20.12
CA GLU A 42 0.83 18.48 -20.08
C GLU A 42 0.89 19.12 -18.68
N HIS A 43 -0.26 19.45 -18.07
CA HIS A 43 -0.30 20.04 -16.73
C HIS A 43 0.11 19.08 -15.62
N LYS A 44 -0.10 17.76 -15.80
CA LYS A 44 0.45 16.76 -14.88
C LYS A 44 1.98 16.79 -14.89
N ARG A 45 2.58 16.86 -16.08
CA ARG A 45 4.03 16.94 -16.24
C ARG A 45 4.60 18.24 -15.67
N GLU A 46 3.94 19.37 -15.91
CA GLU A 46 4.31 20.65 -15.29
C GLU A 46 4.24 20.58 -13.76
N ALA A 47 3.18 19.98 -13.22
CA ALA A 47 3.03 19.79 -11.78
C ALA A 47 4.10 18.89 -11.18
N GLU A 48 4.49 17.81 -11.87
CA GLU A 48 5.60 16.94 -11.47
C GLU A 48 6.95 17.67 -11.47
N GLU A 49 7.22 18.47 -12.50
CA GLU A 49 8.46 19.26 -12.61
C GLU A 49 8.55 20.31 -11.50
N GLU A 50 7.45 21.01 -11.18
CA GLU A 50 7.40 21.97 -10.07
C GLU A 50 7.49 21.28 -8.70
N LEU A 51 6.79 20.16 -8.52
CA LEU A 51 6.84 19.39 -7.27
C LEU A 51 8.26 18.87 -6.99
N LYS A 52 9.01 18.52 -8.04
CA LYS A 52 10.43 18.13 -7.93
C LYS A 52 11.30 19.27 -7.42
N LYS A 53 11.11 20.50 -7.92
CA LYS A 53 11.82 21.71 -7.43
C LYS A 53 11.49 21.99 -5.96
N ILE A 54 10.22 21.87 -5.59
CA ILE A 54 9.74 22.07 -4.20
C ILE A 54 10.35 21.03 -3.25
N ASN A 55 10.43 19.77 -3.67
CA ASN A 55 11.05 18.70 -2.88
C ASN A 55 12.57 18.96 -2.70
N SER A 56 13.30 19.31 -3.77
CA SER A 56 14.73 19.62 -3.67
C SER A 56 15.00 20.81 -2.75
N ALA A 57 14.19 21.87 -2.84
CA ALA A 57 14.35 23.05 -1.98
C ALA A 57 14.12 22.70 -0.50
N LYS A 58 13.09 21.90 -0.19
CA LYS A 58 12.83 21.44 1.17
C LYS A 58 13.99 20.61 1.71
N ASP A 59 14.51 19.67 0.93
CA ASP A 59 15.57 18.76 1.39
C ASP A 59 16.85 19.53 1.71
N VAL A 60 17.24 20.49 0.86
CA VAL A 60 18.38 21.40 1.10
C VAL A 60 18.19 22.21 2.39
N LEU A 61 17.01 22.80 2.61
CA LEU A 61 16.73 23.56 3.84
C LEU A 61 16.69 22.66 5.08
N LYS A 62 16.13 21.46 4.97
CA LYS A 62 16.01 20.50 6.07
C LYS A 62 17.37 19.95 6.49
N GLU A 63 18.25 19.66 5.54
CA GLU A 63 19.62 19.23 5.79
C GLU A 63 20.39 20.33 6.51
N HIS A 64 20.35 21.57 6.01
CA HIS A 64 21.00 22.71 6.64
C HIS A 64 20.46 22.96 8.07
N LEU A 65 19.14 23.03 8.26
CA LEU A 65 18.53 23.29 9.57
C LEU A 65 18.76 22.17 10.59
N LYS A 66 19.03 20.93 10.14
CA LYS A 66 19.39 19.80 11.00
C LYS A 66 20.90 19.66 11.22
N SER A 67 21.71 20.25 10.35
CA SER A 67 23.17 20.22 10.47
C SER A 67 23.62 21.04 11.68
N SER A 68 24.74 20.63 12.28
CA SER A 68 25.41 21.38 13.35
C SER A 68 25.96 22.76 12.91
N GLN A 69 25.88 23.05 11.61
CA GLN A 69 26.26 24.34 11.02
C GLN A 69 25.16 25.39 11.20
N HIS A 70 23.90 24.98 11.44
CA HIS A 70 22.83 25.92 11.75
C HIS A 70 22.92 26.38 13.20
N ARG A 71 23.13 27.69 13.39
CA ARG A 71 23.06 28.34 14.70
C ARG A 71 21.82 29.23 14.75
N GLU A 72 20.97 29.00 15.74
CA GLU A 72 19.76 29.83 15.98
C GLU A 72 20.11 31.28 16.34
N THR A 73 21.30 31.49 16.89
CA THR A 73 21.87 32.80 17.25
C THR A 73 23.30 32.93 16.67
N GLY A 74 23.55 33.99 15.90
CA GLY A 74 24.85 34.27 15.27
C GLY A 74 24.83 34.29 13.75
N ASP A 75 26.02 34.30 13.16
CA ASP A 75 26.25 34.33 11.71
C ASP A 75 25.96 32.94 11.12
N CYS A 76 24.82 32.81 10.44
CA CYS A 76 24.37 31.62 9.74
C CYS A 76 24.29 31.96 8.26
N GLU A 77 24.73 31.05 7.38
CA GLU A 77 24.61 31.23 5.92
C GLU A 77 23.15 31.43 5.46
N CYS A 78 22.20 31.04 6.29
CA CYS A 78 20.76 31.27 6.13
C CYS A 78 20.28 32.69 6.44
N ARG A 79 21.10 33.51 7.12
CA ARG A 79 20.75 34.85 7.62
C ARG A 79 21.67 35.97 7.11
N SER A 80 22.79 35.63 6.47
CA SER A 80 23.80 36.56 5.94
C SER A 80 23.35 37.34 4.69
N GLY A 81 22.21 38.03 4.83
CA GLY A 81 21.58 38.89 3.83
C GLY A 81 20.33 39.64 4.32
N ALA A 82 19.87 39.41 5.56
CA ALA A 82 18.62 39.99 6.09
C ALA A 82 18.82 41.12 7.13
N ALA A 83 20.05 41.61 7.31
CA ALA A 83 20.41 42.55 8.39
C ALA A 83 20.17 44.04 8.09
N GLU A 84 19.57 44.41 6.95
CA GLU A 84 19.46 45.83 6.53
C GLU A 84 18.06 46.47 6.74
N GLN A 85 17.03 45.75 7.21
CA GLN A 85 15.64 46.28 7.21
C GLN A 85 14.88 46.22 8.55
N ALA A 86 15.58 46.06 9.68
CA ALA A 86 14.95 46.10 11.00
C ALA A 86 15.48 47.23 11.91
N LYS A 87 15.95 48.35 11.34
CA LYS A 87 16.37 49.55 12.08
C LYS A 87 15.55 50.79 11.69
N HIS A 88 14.24 50.73 11.85
CA HIS A 88 13.45 51.95 12.07
C HIS A 88 12.18 51.65 12.87
N ARG A 89 12.30 51.63 14.21
CA ARG A 89 11.19 51.92 15.11
C ARG A 89 11.69 52.88 16.17
N GLN A 90 11.30 54.15 16.03
CA GLN A 90 11.45 55.16 17.06
C GLN A 90 10.54 54.85 18.27
N PRO A 91 10.96 55.20 19.49
CA PRO A 91 10.09 55.19 20.66
C PRO A 91 9.34 56.53 20.74
N GLY A 92 8.01 56.49 20.73
CA GLY A 92 7.21 57.68 21.02
C GLY A 92 5.84 57.68 20.38
N SER A 93 4.82 57.25 21.13
CA SER A 93 3.58 58.04 21.22
C SER A 93 2.86 57.65 22.50
N SER A 94 2.74 58.64 23.39
CA SER A 94 1.86 58.60 24.55
C SER A 94 0.42 58.48 24.06
N GLY A 95 -0.22 57.35 24.36
CA GLY A 95 -1.64 57.14 24.11
C GLY A 95 -2.52 57.89 25.13
N PRO A 96 -3.74 58.31 24.76
CA PRO A 96 -4.54 59.23 25.56
C PRO A 96 -5.14 58.56 26.79
N GLY A 97 -5.35 59.37 27.83
CA GLY A 97 -5.86 58.96 29.14
C GLY A 97 -7.08 58.03 29.09
N ARG A 98 -6.96 56.91 29.79
CA ARG A 98 -8.06 55.99 30.07
C ARG A 98 -9.09 56.74 30.91
N LYS A 99 -10.32 56.86 30.40
CA LYS A 99 -11.48 57.23 31.22
C LYS A 99 -11.67 56.15 32.28
N ALA A 100 -11.96 56.57 33.51
CA ALA A 100 -12.23 55.66 34.62
C ALA A 100 -13.42 54.76 34.24
N LYS A 101 -13.13 53.47 34.06
CA LYS A 101 -14.12 52.42 33.80
C LYS A 101 -14.99 52.23 35.03
N THR A 102 -16.26 51.92 34.80
CA THR A 102 -17.16 51.61 35.91
C THR A 102 -16.81 50.27 36.54
N THR A 103 -17.13 50.08 37.82
CA THR A 103 -16.84 48.85 38.57
C THR A 103 -17.49 47.60 37.96
N ALA A 104 -18.57 47.76 37.18
CA ALA A 104 -19.23 46.66 36.48
C ALA A 104 -18.44 46.17 35.25
N GLU A 105 -17.89 47.08 34.44
CA GLU A 105 -17.10 46.75 33.24
C GLU A 105 -15.77 46.08 33.62
N THR A 106 -15.15 46.51 34.72
CA THR A 106 -13.91 45.91 35.22
C THR A 106 -14.13 44.46 35.69
N ARG A 107 -15.26 44.19 36.35
CA ARG A 107 -15.63 42.84 36.81
C ARG A 107 -15.93 41.89 35.65
N GLN A 108 -16.54 42.38 34.57
CA GLN A 108 -16.78 41.56 33.37
C GLN A 108 -15.46 41.18 32.67
N GLU A 109 -14.52 42.12 32.55
CA GLU A 109 -13.21 41.86 31.95
C GLU A 109 -12.35 40.90 32.80
N GLU A 110 -12.42 41.02 34.13
CA GLU A 110 -11.77 40.07 35.04
C GLU A 110 -12.33 38.66 34.90
N PHE A 111 -13.65 38.51 34.74
CA PHE A 111 -14.28 37.20 34.52
C PHE A 111 -13.89 36.59 33.16
N GLU A 112 -13.87 37.39 32.09
CA GLU A 112 -13.42 36.92 30.78
C GLU A 112 -11.93 36.55 30.74
N ALA A 113 -11.10 37.30 31.47
CA ALA A 113 -9.68 36.99 31.62
C ALA A 113 -9.48 35.68 32.37
N GLN A 114 -10.20 35.46 33.48
CA GLN A 114 -10.17 34.21 34.24
C GLN A 114 -10.64 33.01 33.40
N PHE A 115 -11.68 33.17 32.58
CA PHE A 115 -12.16 32.10 31.70
C PHE A 115 -11.10 31.71 30.65
N LYS A 116 -10.43 32.70 30.03
CA LYS A 116 -9.35 32.46 29.07
C LYS A 116 -8.11 31.85 29.74
N ASP A 117 -7.81 32.21 30.98
CA ASP A 117 -6.73 31.61 31.76
C ASP A 117 -7.03 30.15 32.10
N GLN A 118 -8.28 29.85 32.48
CA GLN A 118 -8.74 28.49 32.75
C GLN A 118 -8.74 27.61 31.49
N GLU A 119 -9.15 28.14 30.33
CA GLU A 119 -9.08 27.41 29.06
C GLU A 119 -7.63 27.11 28.65
N ARG A 120 -6.70 28.07 28.87
CA ARG A 120 -5.27 27.86 28.63
C ARG A 120 -4.67 26.81 29.56
N ALA A 121 -5.07 26.79 30.83
CA ALA A 121 -4.63 25.79 31.80
C ALA A 121 -5.12 24.38 31.40
N ASN A 122 -6.40 24.23 31.04
CA ASN A 122 -6.96 22.95 30.60
C ASN A 122 -6.27 22.41 29.34
N ARG A 123 -5.95 23.29 28.38
CA ARG A 123 -5.23 22.90 27.15
C ARG A 123 -3.79 22.45 27.43
N ALA A 124 -3.12 23.11 28.38
CA ALA A 124 -1.78 22.71 28.81
C ALA A 124 -1.79 21.33 29.51
N GLU A 125 -2.78 21.07 30.36
CA GLU A 125 -2.96 19.76 30.99
C GLU A 125 -3.24 18.64 29.99
N GLU A 126 -4.04 18.91 28.95
CA GLU A 126 -4.34 17.94 27.89
C GLU A 126 -3.10 17.63 27.04
N GLU A 127 -2.28 18.65 26.74
CA GLU A 127 -1.00 18.46 26.03
C GLU A 127 -0.01 17.63 26.86
N GLU A 128 0.08 17.87 28.17
CA GLU A 128 0.94 17.07 29.08
C GLU A 128 0.47 15.62 29.16
N ARG A 129 -0.84 15.37 29.25
CA ARG A 129 -1.40 14.00 29.19
C ARG A 129 -1.07 13.29 27.88
N ARG A 130 -1.20 13.99 26.74
CA ARG A 130 -0.84 13.44 25.42
C ARG A 130 0.65 13.12 25.30
N LYS A 131 1.53 13.96 25.85
CA LYS A 131 2.97 13.69 25.89
C LYS A 131 3.30 12.49 26.76
N ALA A 132 2.67 12.36 27.93
CA ALA A 132 2.83 11.21 28.81
C ALA A 132 2.41 9.91 28.10
N GLU A 133 1.24 9.91 27.45
CA GLU A 133 0.74 8.74 26.70
C GLU A 133 1.64 8.38 25.50
N GLN A 134 2.22 9.37 24.81
CA GLN A 134 3.21 9.12 23.76
C GLN A 134 4.52 8.56 24.30
N ASN A 135 4.99 9.03 25.45
CA ASN A 135 6.20 8.52 26.08
C ASN A 135 6.01 7.08 26.59
N GLU A 136 4.85 6.75 27.13
CA GLU A 136 4.50 5.37 27.50
C GLU A 136 4.47 4.45 26.27
N LYS A 137 3.88 4.90 25.15
CA LYS A 137 3.88 4.13 23.89
C LYS A 137 5.29 3.89 23.36
N LYS A 138 6.17 4.89 23.41
CA LYS A 138 7.58 4.75 23.02
C LYS A 138 8.34 3.80 23.94
N ALA A 139 8.15 3.91 25.26
CA ALA A 139 8.76 3.00 26.23
C ALA A 139 8.29 1.55 26.02
N HIS A 140 7.00 1.37 25.71
CA HIS A 140 6.46 0.05 25.38
C HIS A 140 7.08 -0.51 24.09
N GLU A 141 7.17 0.30 23.04
CA GLU A 141 7.81 -0.10 21.77
C GLU A 141 9.28 -0.49 21.96
N GLU A 142 10.04 0.28 22.75
CA GLU A 142 11.42 -0.05 23.11
C GLU A 142 11.52 -1.36 23.90
N SER A 143 10.63 -1.56 24.89
CA SER A 143 10.59 -2.80 25.69
C SER A 143 10.32 -4.04 24.82
N VAL A 144 9.40 -3.93 23.87
CA VAL A 144 9.05 -5.02 22.93
C VAL A 144 10.23 -5.32 22.01
N LYS A 145 10.92 -4.29 21.50
CA LYS A 145 12.14 -4.46 20.69
C LYS A 145 13.24 -5.17 21.47
N THR A 146 13.45 -4.81 22.74
CA THR A 146 14.45 -5.48 23.59
C THR A 146 14.08 -6.93 23.90
N ALA A 147 12.81 -7.22 24.19
CA ALA A 147 12.33 -8.58 24.44
C ALA A 147 12.48 -9.46 23.20
N PHE A 148 12.13 -8.95 22.02
CA PHE A 148 12.27 -9.68 20.76
C PHE A 148 13.74 -9.97 20.40
N SER A 149 14.64 -9.01 20.64
CA SER A 149 16.08 -9.20 20.43
C SER A 149 16.65 -10.28 21.36
N GLN A 150 16.23 -10.29 22.63
CA GLN A 150 16.67 -11.27 23.62
C GLN A 150 16.16 -12.69 23.31
N GLU A 151 14.91 -12.82 22.84
CA GLU A 151 14.32 -14.08 22.36
C GLU A 151 15.08 -14.64 21.14
N SER A 152 15.41 -13.77 20.18
CA SER A 152 16.18 -14.14 18.99
C SER A 152 17.57 -14.67 19.33
N GLN A 153 18.27 -14.01 20.27
CA GLN A 153 19.59 -14.47 20.73
C GLN A 153 19.53 -15.86 21.36
N ARG A 154 18.58 -16.15 22.26
CA ARG A 154 18.39 -17.50 22.84
C ARG A 154 18.18 -18.58 21.77
N ASN A 155 17.39 -18.28 20.74
CA ASN A 155 17.14 -19.24 19.66
C ASN A 155 18.39 -19.51 18.83
N THR A 156 19.20 -18.48 18.55
CA THR A 156 20.46 -18.64 17.79
C THR A 156 21.54 -19.39 18.56
N GLU A 157 21.66 -19.17 19.87
CA GLU A 157 22.58 -19.94 20.73
C GLU A 157 22.18 -21.40 20.77
N SER A 158 20.87 -21.69 20.80
CA SER A 158 20.36 -23.06 20.77
C SER A 158 20.71 -23.82 19.48
N LEU A 159 20.79 -23.10 18.35
CA LEU A 159 21.15 -23.66 17.06
C LEU A 159 22.67 -23.85 16.94
N ARG A 160 23.45 -22.90 17.46
CA ARG A 160 24.92 -22.96 17.42
C ARG A 160 25.47 -24.20 18.13
N TRP A 161 24.99 -24.53 19.33
CA TRP A 161 25.47 -25.73 20.03
C TRP A 161 25.02 -27.03 19.33
N LYS A 162 23.83 -27.06 18.71
CA LYS A 162 23.35 -28.20 17.92
C LYS A 162 24.16 -28.42 16.65
N ILE A 163 24.53 -27.34 15.96
CA ILE A 163 25.40 -27.40 14.77
C ILE A 163 26.79 -27.89 15.14
N CYS A 164 27.37 -27.43 16.26
CA CYS A 164 28.66 -27.91 16.74
C CYS A 164 28.65 -29.42 17.07
N ILE A 165 27.60 -29.92 17.74
CA ILE A 165 27.48 -31.37 18.02
C ILE A 165 27.30 -32.18 16.73
N GLY A 166 26.47 -31.69 15.80
CA GLY A 166 26.27 -32.34 14.51
C GLY A 166 27.56 -32.42 13.67
N ALA A 167 28.34 -31.34 13.62
CA ALA A 167 29.62 -31.31 12.91
C ALA A 167 30.66 -32.29 13.51
N ALA A 168 30.68 -32.44 14.84
CA ALA A 168 31.53 -33.41 15.51
C ALA A 168 31.12 -34.86 15.17
N ALA A 169 29.83 -35.17 15.15
CA ALA A 169 29.32 -36.50 14.79
C ALA A 169 29.62 -36.86 13.32
N VAL A 170 29.46 -35.93 12.39
CA VAL A 170 29.78 -36.13 10.96
C VAL A 170 31.28 -36.35 10.76
N SER A 171 32.12 -35.63 11.50
CA SER A 171 33.58 -35.80 11.43
C SER A 171 34.03 -37.19 11.89
N VAL A 172 33.41 -37.70 12.96
CA VAL A 172 33.65 -39.09 13.42
C VAL A 172 33.16 -40.09 12.36
N LEU A 173 31.99 -39.87 11.77
CA LEU A 173 31.43 -40.76 10.76
C LEU A 173 32.28 -40.80 9.48
N LEU A 174 32.75 -39.64 9.00
CA LEU A 174 33.68 -39.51 7.87
C LEU A 174 34.99 -40.26 8.11
N MET A 175 35.46 -40.35 9.36
CA MET A 175 36.69 -41.06 9.71
C MET A 175 36.57 -42.59 9.54
N PHE A 176 35.35 -43.14 9.57
CA PHE A 176 35.07 -44.57 9.34
C PHE A 176 34.82 -44.93 7.87
N ILE A 177 34.62 -43.94 6.98
CA ILE A 177 34.33 -44.15 5.55
C ILE A 177 35.47 -44.84 4.78
N PRO A 178 36.78 -44.53 5.00
CA PRO A 178 37.87 -45.20 4.29
C PRO A 178 37.95 -46.69 4.59
N GLY A 179 37.54 -47.12 5.79
CA GLY A 179 37.50 -48.54 6.18
C GLY A 179 36.37 -49.33 5.51
N LEU A 180 35.26 -48.66 5.18
CA LEU A 180 34.13 -49.27 4.46
C LEU A 180 34.33 -49.25 2.93
N ALA A 181 35.09 -48.27 2.41
CA ALA A 181 35.40 -48.16 0.98
C ALA A 181 36.29 -49.31 0.45
N TYR A 182 37.01 -50.03 1.33
CA TYR A 182 37.82 -51.20 0.93
C TYR A 182 37.01 -52.49 0.72
N LEU A 183 35.71 -52.50 1.08
CA LEU A 183 34.85 -53.68 1.03
C LEU A 183 33.95 -53.75 -0.22
N ILE A 184 33.88 -52.68 -1.02
CA ILE A 184 32.93 -52.58 -2.14
C ILE A 184 33.61 -51.88 -3.33
N GLU A 185 34.47 -52.60 -4.03
CA GLU A 185 34.83 -52.25 -5.41
C GLU A 185 33.82 -52.85 -6.38
N GLN A 186 33.13 -52.01 -7.16
CA GLN A 186 32.82 -52.25 -8.58
C GLN A 186 32.66 -50.89 -9.31
N PRO A 187 33.03 -50.81 -10.61
CA PRO A 187 33.28 -49.56 -11.30
C PRO A 187 32.01 -48.90 -11.82
N ILE A 188 32.10 -47.58 -11.86
CA ILE A 188 31.16 -46.61 -12.42
C ILE A 188 30.98 -46.86 -13.92
N LEU A 189 29.73 -47.00 -14.38
CA LEU A 189 29.28 -46.62 -15.74
C LEU A 189 27.76 -46.83 -15.86
N ALA A 190 27.04 -45.71 -16.02
CA ALA A 190 25.75 -45.52 -16.70
C ALA A 190 24.88 -44.49 -15.94
N GLY A 191 25.19 -43.22 -16.15
CA GLY A 191 24.25 -42.15 -15.89
C GLY A 191 23.11 -42.24 -16.90
N GLN A 192 21.92 -42.67 -16.46
CA GLN A 192 20.65 -42.17 -17.04
C GLN A 192 19.39 -42.46 -16.21
N ASN A 193 19.44 -43.25 -15.14
CA ASN A 193 18.21 -43.67 -14.42
C ASN A 193 18.24 -43.47 -12.88
N VAL A 194 19.02 -42.55 -12.34
CA VAL A 194 19.16 -42.38 -10.86
C VAL A 194 18.46 -41.13 -10.32
N ILE A 195 17.33 -40.73 -10.89
CA ILE A 195 16.47 -39.75 -10.20
C ILE A 195 15.04 -40.27 -10.23
N TYR A 196 14.59 -40.71 -9.06
CA TYR A 196 13.27 -41.27 -8.71
C TYR A 196 13.05 -42.75 -9.06
N GLY A 197 13.51 -43.63 -8.19
CA GLY A 197 13.18 -45.04 -8.31
C GLY A 197 13.61 -45.90 -7.14
N GLN A 198 13.57 -45.40 -5.90
CA GLN A 198 13.69 -46.26 -4.71
C GLN A 198 13.42 -45.43 -3.46
N HIS A 199 12.15 -45.38 -3.05
CA HIS A 199 11.61 -45.24 -1.70
C HIS A 199 10.14 -44.81 -1.87
N GLY A 200 9.23 -45.50 -1.18
CA GLY A 200 7.77 -45.42 -1.40
C GLY A 200 7.30 -44.00 -1.69
N GLU A 201 6.75 -43.81 -2.90
CA GLU A 201 6.36 -42.50 -3.40
C GLU A 201 5.29 -41.90 -2.49
N ASN A 202 5.69 -40.86 -1.74
CA ASN A 202 4.75 -40.04 -0.97
C ASN A 202 3.78 -39.36 -1.96
N GLU A 203 2.51 -39.18 -1.60
CA GLU A 203 1.52 -38.52 -2.47
C GLU A 203 2.01 -37.14 -2.94
N GLN A 204 2.79 -36.46 -2.09
CA GLN A 204 3.46 -35.21 -2.39
C GLN A 204 4.52 -35.32 -3.49
N SER A 205 5.29 -36.41 -3.56
CA SER A 205 6.30 -36.59 -4.62
C SER A 205 5.66 -36.93 -5.95
N ARG A 206 4.53 -37.65 -5.95
CA ARG A 206 3.75 -37.89 -7.18
C ARG A 206 3.15 -36.60 -7.72
N LYS A 207 2.52 -35.79 -6.86
CA LYS A 207 2.02 -34.45 -7.23
C LYS A 207 3.13 -33.56 -7.76
N LEU A 208 4.29 -33.53 -7.10
CA LEU A 208 5.44 -32.76 -7.58
C LEU A 208 5.93 -33.24 -8.95
N ALA A 209 5.99 -34.56 -9.18
CA ALA A 209 6.41 -35.12 -10.47
C ALA A 209 5.40 -34.83 -11.58
N GLU A 210 4.11 -34.85 -11.29
CA GLU A 210 3.04 -34.44 -12.20
C GLU A 210 3.12 -32.95 -12.54
N GLU A 211 3.32 -32.09 -11.53
CA GLU A 211 3.53 -30.65 -11.71
C GLU A 211 4.77 -30.36 -12.57
N TRP A 212 5.87 -31.06 -12.34
CA TRP A 212 7.09 -30.96 -13.15
C TRP A 212 6.86 -31.38 -14.60
N ARG A 213 6.12 -32.47 -14.84
CA ARG A 213 5.78 -32.91 -16.21
C ARG A 213 4.89 -31.88 -16.91
N SER A 214 3.89 -31.35 -16.22
CA SER A 214 3.03 -30.28 -16.74
C SER A 214 3.86 -29.05 -17.11
N TYR A 215 4.74 -28.60 -16.21
CA TYR A 215 5.63 -27.47 -16.45
C TYR A 215 6.52 -27.67 -17.69
N GLN A 216 7.07 -28.86 -17.90
CA GLN A 216 7.88 -29.16 -19.08
C GLN A 216 7.05 -29.22 -20.36
N ASN A 217 5.84 -29.76 -20.32
CA ASN A 217 4.92 -29.81 -21.46
C ASN A 217 4.48 -28.40 -21.87
N ASP A 218 4.10 -27.58 -20.90
CA ASP A 218 3.73 -26.17 -21.08
C ASP A 218 4.87 -25.38 -21.73
N LYS A 219 6.09 -25.60 -21.24
CA LYS A 219 7.32 -25.05 -21.83
C LYS A 219 7.54 -25.49 -23.28
N ALA A 220 7.30 -26.76 -23.60
CA ALA A 220 7.43 -27.27 -24.96
C ALA A 220 6.39 -26.65 -25.90
N GLN A 221 5.16 -26.45 -25.44
CA GLN A 221 4.11 -25.82 -26.25
C GLN A 221 4.42 -24.36 -26.59
N VAL A 222 4.97 -23.57 -25.67
CA VAL A 222 5.38 -22.17 -25.99
C VAL A 222 6.47 -22.12 -27.04
N ALA A 223 7.46 -23.00 -26.91
CA ALA A 223 8.58 -23.09 -27.85
C ALA A 223 8.13 -23.45 -29.27
N THR A 224 7.03 -24.21 -29.42
CA THR A 224 6.53 -24.67 -30.72
C THR A 224 5.44 -23.79 -31.30
N THR A 225 4.70 -23.03 -30.50
CA THR A 225 3.55 -22.23 -30.96
C THR A 225 3.81 -20.72 -30.93
N LEU A 226 4.04 -20.16 -29.75
CA LEU A 226 4.12 -18.71 -29.53
C LEU A 226 5.46 -18.12 -29.96
N LEU A 227 6.56 -18.81 -29.68
CA LEU A 227 7.90 -18.33 -30.02
C LEU A 227 8.17 -18.23 -31.53
N PRO A 228 7.74 -19.19 -32.37
CA PRO A 228 7.86 -19.06 -33.82
C PRO A 228 7.00 -17.93 -34.40
N GLN A 229 5.81 -17.69 -33.83
CA GLN A 229 4.95 -16.56 -34.22
C GLN A 229 5.59 -15.21 -33.87
N LEU A 230 6.13 -15.09 -32.65
CA LEU A 230 6.76 -13.85 -32.19
C LEU A 230 8.08 -13.56 -32.89
N SER A 231 8.88 -14.60 -33.17
CA SER A 231 10.22 -14.47 -33.75
C SER A 231 10.26 -14.53 -35.29
N SER A 232 9.08 -14.48 -35.93
CA SER A 232 8.95 -14.52 -37.40
C SER A 232 9.64 -15.71 -38.06
N GLY A 233 9.61 -16.89 -37.42
CA GLY A 233 10.16 -18.13 -37.97
C GLY A 233 11.65 -18.38 -37.74
N SER A 234 12.30 -17.66 -36.81
CA SER A 234 13.67 -18.00 -36.39
C SER A 234 13.72 -19.35 -35.66
N ASP A 235 14.87 -20.05 -35.70
CA ASP A 235 15.05 -21.32 -35.00
C ASP A 235 15.11 -21.10 -33.47
N THR A 236 13.94 -21.21 -32.83
CA THR A 236 13.75 -21.02 -31.39
C THR A 236 13.93 -22.31 -30.59
N THR A 237 14.34 -23.42 -31.21
CA THR A 237 14.44 -24.74 -30.58
C THR A 237 15.47 -24.77 -29.43
N SER A 238 16.47 -23.88 -29.49
CA SER A 238 17.50 -23.71 -28.47
C SER A 238 17.08 -22.83 -27.28
N TRP A 239 15.96 -22.08 -27.38
CA TRP A 239 15.52 -21.12 -26.36
C TRP A 239 14.67 -21.84 -25.32
N ARG A 240 15.31 -22.40 -24.29
CA ARG A 240 14.62 -23.13 -23.20
C ARG A 240 14.30 -22.22 -22.00
N PRO A 241 13.03 -22.10 -21.57
CA PRO A 241 12.68 -21.44 -20.30
C PRO A 241 13.27 -22.16 -19.05
N PRO A 242 13.66 -21.48 -17.95
CA PRO A 242 13.80 -20.03 -17.84
C PRO A 242 14.89 -19.61 -18.81
N PHE A 243 14.57 -18.65 -19.67
CA PHE A 243 15.30 -18.35 -20.90
C PHE A 243 16.67 -17.74 -20.58
N VAL A 244 17.59 -18.60 -20.18
CA VAL A 244 19.01 -18.29 -20.02
C VAL A 244 19.66 -18.75 -21.30
N SER A 245 19.60 -17.90 -22.31
CA SER A 245 20.34 -18.10 -23.56
C SER A 245 21.35 -16.98 -23.70
N ASN A 246 22.53 -17.27 -24.25
CA ASN A 246 23.54 -16.25 -24.54
C ASN A 246 23.18 -15.34 -25.73
N ASN A 247 22.00 -15.52 -26.34
CA ASN A 247 21.54 -14.74 -27.49
C ASN A 247 20.64 -13.59 -27.05
N ALA A 248 21.00 -12.35 -27.41
CA ALA A 248 20.28 -11.13 -27.05
C ALA A 248 18.82 -11.09 -27.59
N SER A 249 18.55 -11.75 -28.72
CA SER A 249 17.18 -11.82 -29.26
C SER A 249 16.28 -12.76 -28.47
N ALA A 250 16.83 -13.82 -27.86
CA ALA A 250 16.07 -14.75 -27.05
C ALA A 250 15.53 -14.10 -25.78
N ASP A 251 16.30 -13.18 -25.16
CA ASP A 251 15.87 -12.41 -23.99
C ASP A 251 14.70 -11.48 -24.30
N TYR A 252 14.65 -10.91 -25.51
CA TYR A 252 13.54 -10.07 -25.94
C TYR A 252 12.25 -10.89 -26.14
N PHE A 253 12.31 -11.94 -26.96
CA PHE A 253 11.12 -12.75 -27.26
C PHE A 253 10.63 -13.56 -26.07
N SER A 254 11.53 -13.99 -25.18
CA SER A 254 11.15 -14.66 -23.94
C SER A 254 10.38 -13.75 -22.99
N ARG A 255 10.83 -12.51 -22.80
CA ARG A 255 10.10 -11.51 -22.00
C ARG A 255 8.73 -11.22 -22.61
N GLN A 256 8.66 -11.12 -23.94
CA GLN A 256 7.39 -10.90 -24.64
C GLN A 256 6.44 -12.09 -24.47
N ALA A 257 6.94 -13.33 -24.59
CA ALA A 257 6.15 -14.55 -24.35
C ALA A 257 5.66 -14.62 -22.89
N TYR A 258 6.53 -14.33 -21.92
CA TYR A 258 6.17 -14.27 -20.50
C TYR A 258 5.08 -13.22 -20.22
N GLN A 259 5.20 -12.04 -20.85
CA GLN A 259 4.21 -10.97 -20.70
C GLN A 259 2.83 -11.39 -21.22
N GLN A 260 2.76 -12.13 -22.33
CA GLN A 260 1.47 -12.61 -22.87
C GLN A 260 0.86 -13.71 -22.00
N LEU A 261 1.68 -14.68 -21.56
CA LEU A 261 1.20 -15.91 -20.93
C LEU A 261 0.94 -15.79 -19.44
N VAL A 262 1.72 -14.95 -18.76
CA VAL A 262 1.65 -14.82 -17.31
C VAL A 262 1.00 -13.51 -16.97
N VAL A 263 1.60 -12.40 -17.40
CA VAL A 263 1.17 -11.07 -16.95
C VAL A 263 -0.24 -10.74 -17.43
N LYS A 264 -0.54 -10.91 -18.72
CA LYS A 264 -1.89 -10.62 -19.24
C LYS A 264 -2.95 -11.56 -18.71
N VAL A 265 -2.65 -12.86 -18.58
CA VAL A 265 -3.59 -13.84 -18.01
C VAL A 265 -3.88 -13.53 -16.54
N GLU A 266 -2.86 -13.18 -15.76
CA GLU A 266 -3.04 -12.72 -14.37
C GLU A 266 -3.85 -11.43 -14.30
N GLU A 267 -3.62 -10.49 -15.22
CA GLU A 267 -4.36 -9.24 -15.30
C GLU A 267 -5.84 -9.49 -15.64
N GLN A 268 -6.13 -10.36 -16.61
CA GLN A 268 -7.49 -10.79 -16.95
C GLN A 268 -8.17 -11.48 -15.76
N LYS A 269 -7.46 -12.35 -15.03
CA LYS A 269 -7.99 -12.97 -13.79
C LYS A 269 -8.32 -11.93 -12.73
N LYS A 270 -7.47 -10.92 -12.54
CA LYS A 270 -7.71 -9.81 -11.61
C LYS A 270 -8.90 -8.97 -12.05
N GLN A 271 -9.02 -8.67 -13.34
CA GLN A 271 -10.16 -7.93 -13.90
C GLN A 271 -11.46 -8.71 -13.71
N HIS A 272 -11.48 -9.99 -14.08
CA HIS A 272 -12.64 -10.86 -13.88
C HIS A 272 -13.03 -10.96 -12.40
N ALA A 273 -12.07 -11.17 -11.49
CA ALA A 273 -12.33 -11.19 -10.05
C ALA A 273 -12.90 -9.85 -9.54
N MET A 274 -12.43 -8.73 -10.08
CA MET A 274 -12.96 -7.40 -9.77
C MET A 274 -14.39 -7.24 -10.29
N ASP A 275 -14.72 -7.78 -11.46
CA ASP A 275 -16.06 -7.71 -12.04
C ASP A 275 -17.06 -8.59 -11.26
N VAL A 276 -16.64 -9.80 -10.84
CA VAL A 276 -17.43 -10.63 -9.90
C VAL A 276 -17.68 -9.88 -8.59
N TYR A 277 -16.66 -9.22 -8.03
CA TYR A 277 -16.81 -8.42 -6.82
C TYR A 277 -17.83 -7.28 -7.00
N LYS A 278 -17.75 -6.54 -8.11
CA LYS A 278 -18.70 -5.46 -8.43
C LYS A 278 -20.13 -6.00 -8.59
N ALA A 279 -20.31 -7.11 -9.33
CA ALA A 279 -21.61 -7.73 -9.55
C ALA A 279 -22.25 -8.18 -8.22
N ARG A 280 -21.47 -8.81 -7.33
CA ARG A 280 -21.93 -9.14 -5.96
C ARG A 280 -22.33 -7.89 -5.18
N GLY A 281 -21.56 -6.81 -5.30
CA GLY A 281 -21.90 -5.52 -4.70
C GLY A 281 -23.16 -4.87 -5.29
N GLU A 282 -23.48 -5.09 -6.56
CA GLU A 282 -24.75 -4.65 -7.17
C GLU A 282 -25.93 -5.43 -6.61
N VAL A 283 -25.81 -6.74 -6.48
CA VAL A 283 -26.84 -7.59 -5.85
C VAL A 283 -27.17 -7.11 -4.44
N ASP A 284 -26.16 -6.91 -3.59
CA ASP A 284 -26.36 -6.40 -2.21
C ASP A 284 -26.98 -5.00 -2.19
N ARG A 285 -26.56 -4.12 -3.12
CA ARG A 285 -27.14 -2.77 -3.25
C ARG A 285 -28.63 -2.82 -3.59
N TYR A 286 -29.02 -3.64 -4.56
CA TYR A 286 -30.43 -3.77 -4.96
C TYR A 286 -31.27 -4.45 -3.88
N GLN A 287 -30.73 -5.48 -3.20
CA GLN A 287 -31.40 -6.10 -2.05
C GLN A 287 -31.72 -5.08 -0.96
N LYS A 288 -30.73 -4.26 -0.56
CA LYS A 288 -30.94 -3.18 0.42
C LYS A 288 -31.93 -2.12 -0.06
N ALA A 289 -31.94 -1.80 -1.35
CA ALA A 289 -32.90 -0.86 -1.91
C ALA A 289 -34.34 -1.40 -1.87
N ILE A 290 -34.52 -2.69 -2.14
CA ILE A 290 -35.80 -3.39 -2.02
C ILE A 290 -36.28 -3.40 -0.57
N GLU A 291 -35.43 -3.79 0.38
CA GLU A 291 -35.76 -3.81 1.82
C GLU A 291 -36.20 -2.42 2.31
N ARG A 292 -35.47 -1.36 1.95
CA ARG A 292 -35.84 0.02 2.29
C ARG A 292 -37.16 0.43 1.66
N SER A 293 -37.41 0.04 0.41
CA SER A 293 -38.67 0.37 -0.26
C SER A 293 -39.84 -0.36 0.41
N GLN A 294 -39.66 -1.62 0.79
CA GLN A 294 -40.65 -2.41 1.51
C GLN A 294 -40.95 -1.82 2.90
N SER A 295 -39.93 -1.36 3.64
CA SER A 295 -40.14 -0.73 4.94
C SER A 295 -40.94 0.58 4.81
N VAL A 296 -40.61 1.42 3.83
CA VAL A 296 -41.36 2.67 3.59
C VAL A 296 -42.80 2.37 3.17
N LEU A 297 -43.01 1.35 2.32
CA LEU A 297 -44.37 0.94 1.95
C LEU A 297 -45.18 0.43 3.14
N ALA A 298 -44.55 -0.24 4.10
CA ALA A 298 -45.18 -0.65 5.35
C ALA A 298 -45.55 0.56 6.22
N ASP A 299 -44.66 1.55 6.33
CA ASP A 299 -44.93 2.79 7.06
C ASP A 299 -46.06 3.61 6.42
N CYS A 300 -46.07 3.74 5.08
CA CYS A 300 -47.17 4.36 4.35
C CYS A 300 -48.49 3.60 4.56
N ALA A 301 -48.47 2.27 4.56
CA ALA A 301 -49.65 1.46 4.82
C ALA A 301 -50.18 1.64 6.24
N ALA A 302 -49.29 1.76 7.25
CA ALA A 302 -49.68 2.04 8.62
C ALA A 302 -50.34 3.42 8.76
N LYS A 303 -49.76 4.46 8.15
CA LYS A 303 -50.34 5.83 8.15
C LYS A 303 -51.71 5.89 7.47
N LEU A 304 -51.92 5.08 6.44
CA LEU A 304 -53.21 5.00 5.74
C LEU A 304 -54.27 4.20 6.52
N ALA A 305 -53.85 3.33 7.44
CA ALA A 305 -54.76 2.59 8.31
C ALA A 305 -55.31 3.43 9.48
N ASP A 306 -54.66 4.56 9.79
CA ASP A 306 -55.09 5.46 10.86
C ASP A 306 -56.37 6.25 10.47
N PRO A 307 -57.51 6.04 11.17
CA PRO A 307 -58.78 6.66 10.80
C PRO A 307 -58.84 8.17 11.08
N ASN A 308 -57.88 8.73 11.84
CA ASN A 308 -57.78 10.15 12.18
C ASN A 308 -56.81 10.94 11.30
N ALA A 309 -56.23 10.33 10.26
CA ALA A 309 -55.29 11.03 9.37
C ALA A 309 -56.01 12.11 8.53
N ALA A 310 -55.36 13.27 8.36
CA ALA A 310 -55.90 14.35 7.54
C ALA A 310 -55.96 13.94 6.05
N PHE A 311 -57.04 14.29 5.35
CA PHE A 311 -57.24 13.90 3.94
C PHE A 311 -56.09 14.33 3.01
N THR A 312 -55.48 15.49 3.25
CA THR A 312 -54.32 15.96 2.49
C THR A 312 -53.08 15.09 2.71
N ASP A 313 -52.87 14.61 3.94
CA ASP A 313 -51.78 13.72 4.31
C ASP A 313 -51.97 12.31 3.72
N GLN A 314 -53.21 11.81 3.72
CA GLN A 314 -53.59 10.57 3.03
C GLN A 314 -53.28 10.63 1.52
N ARG A 315 -53.54 11.77 0.87
CA ARG A 315 -53.24 11.90 -0.57
C ARG A 315 -51.74 11.91 -0.86
N ILE A 316 -50.93 12.54 0.00
CA ILE A 316 -49.47 12.57 -0.14
C ILE A 316 -48.90 11.17 0.08
N THR A 317 -49.31 10.51 1.16
CA THR A 317 -48.87 9.14 1.48
C THR A 317 -49.25 8.13 0.39
N LEU A 318 -50.40 8.29 -0.28
CA LEU A 318 -50.76 7.48 -1.46
C LEU A 318 -49.86 7.73 -2.67
N ALA A 319 -49.44 8.98 -2.91
CA ALA A 319 -48.50 9.31 -3.98
C ALA A 319 -47.11 8.70 -3.69
N ASP A 320 -46.61 8.90 -2.47
CA ASP A 320 -45.34 8.30 -2.01
C ASP A 320 -45.38 6.77 -2.12
N GLN A 321 -46.50 6.15 -1.76
CA GLN A 321 -46.69 4.71 -1.90
C GLN A 321 -46.61 4.25 -3.37
N ALA A 322 -47.19 5.01 -4.30
CA ALA A 322 -47.14 4.68 -5.73
C ALA A 322 -45.70 4.79 -6.29
N ASP A 323 -44.97 5.82 -5.88
CA ASP A 323 -43.57 6.02 -6.30
C ASP A 323 -42.65 4.94 -5.73
N HIS A 324 -42.78 4.60 -4.45
CA HIS A 324 -42.01 3.50 -3.85
C HIS A 324 -42.36 2.13 -4.43
N ARG A 325 -43.61 1.91 -4.87
CA ARG A 325 -43.99 0.68 -5.61
C ARG A 325 -43.32 0.60 -6.98
N ARG A 326 -43.25 1.71 -7.72
CA ARG A 326 -42.54 1.76 -9.02
C ARG A 326 -41.05 1.49 -8.82
N TYR A 327 -40.45 2.16 -7.83
CA TYR A 327 -39.05 1.97 -7.48
C TYR A 327 -38.76 0.53 -7.05
N LEU A 328 -39.65 -0.10 -6.28
CA LEU A 328 -39.52 -1.51 -5.90
C LEU A 328 -39.48 -2.43 -7.13
N LEU A 329 -40.41 -2.27 -8.08
CA LEU A 329 -40.45 -3.07 -9.31
C LEU A 329 -39.17 -2.92 -10.14
N GLU A 330 -38.67 -1.69 -10.28
CA GLU A 330 -37.42 -1.40 -11.00
C GLU A 330 -36.22 -2.07 -10.31
N ASN A 331 -36.13 -2.00 -8.98
CA ASN A 331 -35.04 -2.66 -8.25
C ASN A 331 -35.14 -4.18 -8.28
N GLU A 332 -36.34 -4.76 -8.29
CA GLU A 332 -36.52 -6.21 -8.46
C GLU A 332 -36.07 -6.69 -9.85
N GLU A 333 -36.36 -5.93 -10.91
CA GLU A 333 -35.87 -6.23 -12.26
C GLU A 333 -34.34 -6.09 -12.33
N ASN A 334 -33.79 -5.01 -11.78
CA ASN A 334 -32.35 -4.79 -11.73
C ASN A 334 -31.63 -5.85 -10.91
N LEU A 335 -32.22 -6.32 -9.81
CA LEU A 335 -31.69 -7.43 -9.01
C LEU A 335 -31.60 -8.71 -9.85
N ARG A 336 -32.65 -9.05 -10.62
CA ARG A 336 -32.63 -10.22 -11.51
C ARG A 336 -31.54 -10.11 -12.57
N LEU A 337 -31.39 -8.93 -13.18
CA LEU A 337 -30.34 -8.71 -14.16
C LEU A 337 -28.93 -8.82 -13.55
N ALA A 338 -28.73 -8.25 -12.37
CA ALA A 338 -27.46 -8.32 -11.64
C ALA A 338 -27.12 -9.77 -11.21
N GLN A 339 -28.12 -10.55 -10.79
CA GLN A 339 -27.97 -11.98 -10.50
C GLN A 339 -27.58 -12.76 -11.75
N LYS A 340 -28.28 -12.55 -12.87
CA LYS A 340 -27.92 -13.18 -14.15
C LYS A 340 -26.50 -12.84 -14.57
N ARG A 341 -26.09 -11.57 -14.42
CA ARG A 341 -24.72 -11.12 -14.72
C ARG A 341 -23.70 -11.80 -13.82
N LEU A 342 -24.01 -11.97 -12.54
CA LEU A 342 -23.17 -12.68 -11.59
C LEU A 342 -23.05 -14.16 -11.98
N ASP A 343 -24.16 -14.81 -12.33
CA ASP A 343 -24.17 -16.20 -12.79
C ASP A 343 -23.37 -16.38 -14.08
N GLU A 344 -23.47 -15.45 -15.03
CA GLU A 344 -22.66 -15.43 -16.25
C GLU A 344 -21.16 -15.33 -15.92
N LEU A 345 -20.78 -14.42 -15.01
CA LEU A 345 -19.39 -14.27 -14.58
C LEU A 345 -18.90 -15.49 -13.78
N GLU A 346 -19.72 -16.10 -12.93
CA GLU A 346 -19.34 -17.28 -12.16
C GLU A 346 -19.28 -18.54 -13.05
N ALA A 347 -20.11 -18.61 -14.10
CA ALA A 347 -20.07 -19.64 -15.14
C ALA A 347 -18.86 -19.48 -16.08
N GLU A 348 -18.45 -18.24 -16.35
CA GLU A 348 -17.14 -17.89 -16.93
C GLU A 348 -16.03 -18.17 -15.91
N SER A 349 -15.88 -19.43 -15.49
CA SER A 349 -14.80 -19.82 -14.61
C SER A 349 -13.48 -19.32 -15.19
N PRO A 350 -12.60 -18.65 -14.41
CA PRO A 350 -11.29 -18.19 -14.88
C PRO A 350 -10.30 -19.34 -15.23
N GLY A 351 -10.82 -20.55 -15.45
CA GLY A 351 -10.17 -21.72 -16.05
C GLY A 351 -10.85 -22.27 -17.31
N ALA A 352 -11.86 -21.59 -17.88
CA ALA A 352 -12.42 -21.89 -19.20
C ALA A 352 -11.71 -21.14 -20.35
N VAL A 353 -10.83 -20.19 -20.01
CA VAL A 353 -9.77 -19.73 -20.91
C VAL A 353 -8.95 -20.97 -21.28
N PRO A 354 -8.68 -21.25 -22.57
CA PRO A 354 -7.85 -22.37 -23.00
C PRO A 354 -6.62 -22.42 -22.10
N GLN A 355 -6.25 -23.60 -21.61
CA GLN A 355 -5.09 -23.79 -20.74
C GLN A 355 -3.83 -23.26 -21.44
N GLU A 356 -3.59 -21.96 -21.31
CA GLU A 356 -2.35 -21.33 -21.66
C GLU A 356 -1.32 -21.78 -20.63
N PRO A 357 -0.08 -22.02 -21.08
CA PRO A 357 0.96 -22.68 -20.30
C PRO A 357 1.13 -22.02 -18.95
N ARG A 358 0.92 -22.82 -17.89
CA ARG A 358 0.88 -22.38 -16.50
C ARG A 358 2.30 -22.19 -16.01
N PHE A 359 2.87 -21.01 -16.23
CA PHE A 359 4.18 -20.68 -15.68
C PHE A 359 4.08 -20.30 -14.20
N GLY A 360 4.18 -21.30 -13.33
CA GLY A 360 4.60 -21.10 -11.95
C GLY A 360 6.14 -21.09 -11.83
N PRO A 361 6.70 -20.62 -10.69
CA PRO A 361 8.08 -20.94 -10.35
C PRO A 361 8.25 -22.46 -10.36
N ALA A 362 9.40 -22.94 -10.87
CA ALA A 362 9.70 -24.36 -10.88
C ALA A 362 9.43 -24.96 -9.49
N PRO A 363 8.73 -26.12 -9.39
CA PRO A 363 8.43 -26.71 -8.10
C PRO A 363 9.73 -26.91 -7.32
N LYS A 364 9.77 -26.50 -6.05
CA LYS A 364 10.97 -26.68 -5.23
C LYS A 364 11.30 -28.18 -5.17
N PRO A 365 12.56 -28.60 -5.41
CA PRO A 365 12.92 -30.00 -5.24
C PRO A 365 12.60 -30.43 -3.81
N LEU A 366 11.95 -31.58 -3.66
CA LEU A 366 11.76 -32.22 -2.35
C LEU A 366 13.14 -32.64 -1.85
N GLN A 367 13.81 -31.71 -1.18
CA GLN A 367 15.12 -31.78 -0.51
C GLN A 367 16.05 -32.92 -0.94
N GLN A 368 17.14 -32.54 -1.62
CA GLN A 368 18.43 -33.14 -1.30
C GLN A 368 18.72 -32.80 0.16
N ARG A 369 18.67 -33.80 1.04
CA ARG A 369 19.09 -33.71 2.44
C ARG A 369 20.54 -34.12 2.58
#